data_AF-R6TKC8-F1
#
_entry.id   AF-R6TKC8-F1
#
_cell.length_a   1.000
_cell.length_b   1.000
_cell.length_c   1.000
_cell.angle_alpha   90.00
_cell.angle_beta   90.00
_cell.angle_gamma   90.00
#
_symmetry.space_group_name_H-M   'P 1'
#
loop_
_entity.id
_entity.type
_entity.pdbx_description
1 polymer ?
#
loop_
_entity_poly.entity_id
_entity_poly.type
_entity_poly.pdbx_seq_one_letter_code
_entity_poly.pdbx_strand_id
1 'polypeptide(L)'
;MRNTLKLLYDRFYTPVPMAEAEQEIEVCHRQLIERLEKPERKLVLRIMDTQNLMAEERSMDSFLCGFHLALEMANELNCYKQDRQSLPAEEDETDAGSDDCNRKQ
;
A
#
# COMPACT_ATOMS: atom_id res chain seq x y z
N MET A 1 -8.22 -22.02 -3.14
CA MET A 1 -7.74 -20.62 -3.30
C MET A 1 -7.08 -20.04 -2.05
N ARG A 2 -7.61 -20.23 -0.83
CA ARG A 2 -6.93 -19.76 0.41
C ARG A 2 -5.50 -20.28 0.57
N ASN A 3 -5.28 -21.56 0.27
CA ASN A 3 -3.95 -22.19 0.41
C ASN A 3 -2.93 -21.60 -0.59
N THR A 4 -3.35 -21.26 -1.81
CA THR A 4 -2.46 -20.66 -2.82
C THR A 4 -2.07 -19.22 -2.46
N LEU A 5 -3.01 -18.41 -1.96
CA LEU A 5 -2.71 -17.04 -1.52
C LEU A 5 -1.76 -17.03 -0.33
N LYS A 6 -1.95 -17.93 0.64
CA LYS A 6 -1.04 -18.08 1.79
C LYS A 6 0.37 -18.47 1.33
N LEU A 7 0.49 -19.45 0.42
CA LEU A 7 1.79 -19.87 -0.12
C LEU A 7 2.53 -18.74 -0.86
N LEU A 8 1.80 -17.86 -1.56
CA LEU A 8 2.38 -16.68 -2.19
C LEU A 8 2.85 -15.67 -1.15
N TYR A 9 2.01 -15.37 -0.16
CA TYR A 9 2.39 -14.48 0.94
C TYR A 9 3.65 -14.99 1.67
N ASP A 10 3.65 -16.24 2.10
CA ASP A 10 4.77 -16.86 2.83
C ASP A 10 6.07 -16.87 1.98
N ARG A 11 5.96 -16.89 0.64
CA ARG A 11 7.11 -16.87 -0.27
C ARG A 11 7.70 -15.48 -0.47
N PHE A 12 6.87 -14.43 -0.50
CA PHE A 12 7.29 -13.07 -0.85
C PHE A 12 7.42 -12.13 0.35
N TYR A 13 6.74 -12.44 1.46
CA TYR A 13 6.82 -11.65 2.68
C TYR A 13 7.98 -12.13 3.56
N THR A 14 8.92 -11.23 3.82
CA THR A 14 9.91 -11.40 4.89
C THR A 14 9.55 -10.41 5.99
N PRO A 15 9.21 -10.90 7.20
CA PRO A 15 8.97 -10.02 8.34
C PRO A 15 10.18 -9.12 8.58
N VAL A 16 9.93 -7.83 8.79
CA VAL A 16 10.98 -6.90 9.18
C VAL A 16 11.40 -7.25 10.63
N PRO A 17 12.69 -7.40 10.92
CA PRO A 17 13.14 -7.67 12.28
C PRO A 17 12.84 -6.46 13.19
N MET A 18 12.09 -6.70 14.26
CA MET A 18 11.65 -5.65 15.20
C MET A 18 12.21 -5.82 16.62
N ALA A 19 12.99 -6.86 16.89
CA ALA A 19 13.45 -7.20 18.24
C ALA A 19 14.22 -6.07 18.94
N GLU A 20 15.05 -5.32 18.20
CA GLU A 20 15.78 -4.18 18.76
C GLU A 20 14.85 -3.05 19.18
N ALA A 21 13.88 -2.70 18.32
CA ALA A 21 12.89 -1.67 18.59
C ALA A 21 11.95 -2.07 19.74
N GLU A 22 11.53 -3.33 19.79
CA GLU A 22 10.74 -3.89 20.90
C GLU A 22 11.51 -3.76 22.22
N GLN A 23 12.79 -4.13 22.23
CA GLN A 23 13.63 -4.00 23.42
C GLN A 23 13.83 -2.54 23.84
N GLU A 24 14.01 -1.62 22.88
CA GLU A 24 14.12 -0.19 23.13
C GLU A 24 12.85 0.37 23.76
N ILE A 25 11.66 -0.01 23.25
CA ILE A 25 10.37 0.39 23.82
C ILE A 25 10.27 -0.04 25.28
N GLU A 26 10.65 -1.27 25.61
CA GLU A 26 10.62 -1.75 26.99
C GLU A 26 11.57 -0.96 27.91
N VAL A 27 12.79 -0.68 27.46
CA VAL A 27 13.78 0.09 28.22
C VAL A 27 13.27 1.51 28.46
N CYS A 28 12.78 2.18 27.42
CA CYS A 28 12.20 3.51 27.49
C CYS A 28 10.98 3.55 28.42
N HIS A 29 10.10 2.55 28.34
CA HIS A 29 8.91 2.47 29.20
C HIS A 29 9.29 2.34 30.69
N ARG A 30 10.31 1.53 31.02
CA ARG A 30 10.84 1.45 32.40
C ARG A 30 11.36 2.80 32.89
N GLN A 31 12.16 3.50 32.08
CA GLN A 31 12.69 4.82 32.44
C GLN A 31 11.57 5.87 32.62
N LEU A 32 10.52 5.80 31.80
CA LEU A 32 9.33 6.66 31.91
C LEU A 32 8.64 6.48 33.27
N ILE A 33 8.50 5.24 33.74
CA ILE A 33 7.91 4.91 35.05
C ILE A 33 8.73 5.51 36.19
N GLU A 34 10.06 5.48 36.10
CA GLU A 34 10.97 5.96 37.14
C GLU A 34 11.06 7.49 37.21
N ARG A 35 10.93 8.18 36.07
CA ARG A 35 11.19 9.63 35.99
C ARG A 35 9.94 10.51 36.06
N LEU A 36 8.77 9.97 35.74
CA LEU A 36 7.54 10.76 35.59
C LEU A 36 6.39 10.23 36.46
N GLU A 37 5.59 11.16 36.99
CA GLU A 37 4.36 10.80 37.69
C GLU A 37 3.32 10.25 36.71
N LYS A 38 2.22 9.72 37.24
CA LYS A 38 1.16 9.11 36.42
C LYS A 38 0.52 10.06 35.38
N PRO A 39 0.23 11.34 35.67
CA PRO A 39 -0.44 12.19 34.70
C PRO A 39 0.44 12.50 33.48
N GLU A 40 1.73 12.76 33.66
CA GLU A 40 2.68 13.04 32.58
C GLU A 40 2.90 11.80 31.71
N ARG A 41 3.05 10.63 32.33
CA ARG A 41 3.16 9.35 31.58
C ARG A 41 1.97 9.12 30.67
N LYS A 42 0.76 9.43 31.14
CA LYS A 42 -0.47 9.29 30.35
C LYS A 42 -0.48 10.24 29.14
N LEU A 43 0.09 11.44 29.28
CA LEU A 43 0.22 12.38 28.16
C LEU A 43 1.23 11.87 27.13
N VAL A 44 2.40 11.40 27.56
CA VAL A 44 3.43 10.84 26.66
C VAL A 44 2.87 9.63 25.89
N LEU A 45 2.21 8.70 26.57
CA LEU A 45 1.57 7.53 25.92
C LEU A 45 0.52 7.95 24.88
N ARG A 46 -0.33 8.93 25.20
CA ARG A 46 -1.31 9.46 24.25
C ARG A 46 -0.66 10.11 23.03
N ILE A 47 0.45 10.82 23.20
CA ILE A 47 1.19 11.41 22.08
C ILE A 47 1.71 10.30 21.17
N MET A 48 2.35 9.26 21.73
CA MET A 48 2.86 8.12 20.96
C MET A 48 1.74 7.37 20.24
N ASP A 49 0.63 7.07 20.93
CA ASP A 49 -0.53 6.42 20.32
C ASP A 49 -1.08 7.23 19.13
N THR A 50 -1.18 8.56 19.30
CA THR A 50 -1.66 9.46 18.25
C THR A 50 -0.68 9.52 17.07
N GLN A 51 0.62 9.61 17.34
CA GLN A 51 1.65 9.60 16.30
C GLN A 51 1.66 8.28 15.52
N ASN A 52 1.52 7.15 16.20
CA ASN A 52 1.42 5.83 15.56
C ASN A 52 0.19 5.75 14.66
N LEU A 53 -0.98 6.18 15.15
CA LEU A 53 -2.20 6.19 14.35
C LEU A 53 -2.03 7.06 13.10
N MET A 54 -1.46 8.26 13.23
CA MET A 54 -1.19 9.12 12.08
C MET A 54 -0.21 8.49 11.08
N ALA A 55 0.81 7.76 11.55
CA ALA A 55 1.76 7.08 10.69
C ALA A 55 1.11 5.91 9.94
N GLU A 56 0.27 5.13 10.63
CA GLU A 56 -0.49 4.03 10.04
C GLU A 56 -1.48 4.53 8.99
N GLU A 57 -2.28 5.55 9.31
CA GLU A 57 -3.25 6.16 8.38
C GLU A 57 -2.54 6.68 7.11
N ARG A 58 -1.42 7.40 7.26
CA ARG A 58 -0.64 7.89 6.12
C ARG A 58 -0.04 6.76 5.29
N SER A 59 0.47 5.71 5.95
CA SER A 59 1.03 4.55 5.25
C SER A 59 -0.06 3.83 4.45
N MET A 60 -1.25 3.66 5.03
CA MET A 60 -2.37 3.00 4.37
C MET A 60 -2.89 3.84 3.19
N ASP A 61 -3.08 5.15 3.39
CA ASP A 61 -3.51 6.07 2.35
C ASP A 61 -2.54 6.08 1.16
N SER A 62 -1.24 6.21 1.44
CA SER A 62 -0.20 6.16 0.40
C SER A 62 -0.19 4.81 -0.34
N PHE A 63 -0.31 3.70 0.40
CA PHE A 63 -0.37 2.37 -0.20
C PHE A 63 -1.59 2.22 -1.11
N LEU A 64 -2.78 2.62 -0.66
CA LEU A 64 -4.02 2.52 -1.44
C LEU A 64 -3.96 3.39 -2.70
N CYS A 65 -3.45 4.61 -2.59
CA CYS A 65 -3.25 5.50 -3.74
C CYS A 65 -2.28 4.88 -4.76
N GLY A 66 -1.12 4.40 -4.31
CA GLY A 66 -0.14 3.74 -5.18
C GLY A 66 -0.68 2.46 -5.83
N PHE A 67 -1.45 1.67 -5.07
CA PHE A 67 -2.09 0.45 -5.58
C PHE A 67 -3.16 0.77 -6.64
N HIS A 68 -3.99 1.78 -6.40
CA HIS A 68 -5.00 2.23 -7.35
C HIS A 68 -4.35 2.66 -8.66
N LEU A 69 -3.31 3.50 -8.59
CA LEU A 69 -2.56 3.94 -9.76
C LEU A 69 -1.95 2.76 -10.54
N ALA A 70 -1.32 1.81 -9.83
CA ALA A 70 -0.77 0.62 -10.47
C ALA A 70 -1.84 -0.22 -11.18
N LEU A 71 -3.05 -0.31 -10.60
CA LEU A 71 -4.19 -1.01 -11.19
C LEU A 71 -4.69 -0.30 -12.46
N GLU A 72 -4.81 1.02 -12.43
CA GLU A 72 -5.18 1.83 -13.60
C GLU A 72 -4.17 1.65 -14.74
N MET A 73 -2.87 1.75 -14.45
CA MET A 73 -1.82 1.53 -15.44
C MET A 73 -1.83 0.10 -16.02
N ALA A 74 -2.12 -0.90 -15.19
CA ALA A 74 -2.23 -2.29 -15.64
C ALA A 74 -3.42 -2.49 -16.58
N ASN A 75 -4.56 -1.87 -16.26
CA ASN A 75 -5.74 -1.87 -17.12
C ASN A 75 -5.46 -1.18 -18.45
N GLU A 76 -4.85 0.01 -18.42
CA GLU A 76 -4.48 0.76 -19.62
C GLU A 76 -3.55 -0.06 -20.52
N LEU A 77 -2.51 -0.69 -19.96
CA LEU A 77 -1.61 -1.57 -20.71
C LEU A 77 -2.33 -2.79 -21.30
N ASN A 78 -3.33 -3.32 -20.58
CA ASN A 78 -4.13 -4.43 -21.08
C ASN A 78 -5.02 -4.01 -22.27
N CYS A 79 -5.61 -2.81 -22.22
CA CYS A 79 -6.35 -2.22 -23.35
C CYS A 79 -5.43 -2.05 -24.58
N TYR A 80 -4.24 -1.46 -24.42
CA TYR A 80 -3.28 -1.33 -25.53
C TYR A 80 -2.91 -2.69 -26.16
N LYS A 81 -2.78 -3.75 -25.36
CA LYS A 81 -2.51 -5.10 -25.88
C LYS A 81 -3.69 -5.66 -26.67
N GLN A 82 -4.92 -5.41 -26.22
CA GLN A 82 -6.13 -5.82 -26.92
C GLN A 82 -6.26 -5.09 -28.26
N ASP A 83 -6.06 -3.77 -28.28
CA ASP A 83 -6.13 -2.95 -29.50
C ASP A 83 -5.08 -3.37 -30.54
N ARG A 84 -3.89 -3.80 -30.10
CA ARG A 84 -2.84 -4.31 -30.99
C ARG A 84 -3.13 -5.70 -31.53
N GLN A 85 -3.95 -6.50 -30.85
CA GLN A 85 -4.36 -7.84 -31.25
C GLN A 85 -5.61 -7.83 -32.15
N SER A 86 -6.41 -6.77 -32.09
CA SER A 86 -7.59 -6.56 -32.93
C SER A 86 -7.30 -5.84 -34.25
N LEU A 87 -6.07 -5.35 -34.47
CA LEU A 87 -5.63 -4.85 -35.79
C LEU A 87 -5.43 -6.05 -36.75
N PRO A 88 -6.19 -6.15 -37.86
CA PRO A 88 -5.89 -7.12 -38.91
C PRO A 88 -4.60 -6.68 -39.62
N ALA A 89 -3.75 -7.65 -39.97
CA ALA A 89 -2.54 -7.41 -40.73
C ALA A 89 -2.91 -6.95 -42.16
N GLU A 90 -2.77 -5.64 -42.41
CA GLU A 90 -2.98 -4.91 -43.68
C GLU A 90 -4.45 -4.98 -44.18
N GLU A 91 -5.10 -3.97 -44.76
CA GLU A 91 -4.71 -3.09 -45.86
C GLU A 91 -5.60 -1.81 -45.86
N ASP A 92 -5.03 -0.71 -46.38
CA ASP A 92 -5.63 0.52 -46.91
C ASP A 92 -6.46 1.49 -46.02
N GLU A 93 -5.90 2.71 -45.91
CA GLU A 93 -6.53 4.04 -45.86
C GLU A 93 -8.02 4.11 -45.47
N THR A 94 -8.33 4.59 -44.27
CA THR A 94 -9.13 5.82 -44.07
C THR A 94 -9.36 6.16 -42.58
N ASP A 95 -9.03 7.41 -42.28
CA ASP A 95 -9.63 8.34 -41.30
C ASP A 95 -10.91 7.88 -40.57
N ALA A 96 -10.81 7.69 -39.25
CA ALA A 96 -11.73 8.25 -38.23
C ALA A 96 -11.33 7.74 -36.84
N GLY A 97 -11.09 8.69 -35.92
CA GLY A 97 -10.74 8.40 -34.54
C GLY A 97 -11.80 7.56 -33.81
N SER A 98 -11.31 6.66 -32.96
CA SER A 98 -12.12 5.99 -31.93
C SER A 98 -11.43 6.19 -30.58
N ASP A 99 -11.69 7.36 -30.00
CA ASP A 99 -11.66 7.54 -28.56
C ASP A 99 -12.88 6.81 -27.98
N ASP A 100 -12.77 5.51 -27.71
CA ASP A 100 -13.85 4.82 -27.00
C ASP A 100 -13.34 3.68 -26.09
N CYS A 101 -12.32 3.98 -25.27
CA CYS A 101 -12.12 3.19 -24.06
C CYS A 101 -12.95 3.81 -22.93
N ASN A 102 -14.20 3.33 -22.88
CA ASN A 102 -15.27 3.73 -21.98
C ASN A 102 -14.82 4.12 -20.56
N ARG A 103 -14.98 5.41 -20.29
CA ARG A 103 -15.32 6.00 -19.00
C ARG A 103 -16.60 5.32 -18.48
N LYS A 104 -16.48 4.29 -17.64
CA LYS A 104 -17.58 3.83 -16.78
C LYS A 104 -17.16 3.95 -15.32
N GLN A 105 -17.59 5.09 -14.76
CA GLN A 105 -17.76 5.33 -13.32
C GLN A 105 -18.72 4.31 -12.71
#